data_AF-A0A800FK39-F1
#
_entry.id   AF-A0A800FK39-F1
#
_cell.length_a   1.000
_cell.length_b   1.000
_cell.length_c   1.000
_cell.angle_alpha   90.00
_cell.angle_beta   90.00
_cell.angle_gamma   90.00
#
_symmetry.space_group_name_H-M   'P 1'
#
loop_
_entity.id
_entity.type
_entity.pdbx_description
1 polymer ?
#
loop_
_entity_poly.entity_id
_entity_poly.type
_entity_poly.pdbx_seq_one_letter_code
_entity_poly.pdbx_strand_id
1 'polypeptide(L)'
;MRNYCKGMATPTAVIFTMVSMLITAGYLKYAMSASVSQKYRFEEAKALLMAETGINTEALPVLPKLVDQSVVLAADGVFLEGMGFYRNVVCSTYVSLEDGRTIFHARGSGISEFRNTLGKPVRIERMAEMNLVAEDFSKFMYFTNSEEPGGGPQLGSYVSFGGSDILEGVVHTNGQMTMSQFGCPDFTQADISAANGIILNNCNDQNWGSVDDSAEVRVYPPYDATERAKENANYVFTADDMLWRSTGKDTLIMTEIEFVIGGFTVSQWTYLMPPVGESGPPPTNFNWDVDTEIEQLGNESIAFDGPYDSTLQVYFTDTLFIDTEDIEGNDASNTLEMYEIGDTVLVRSADPDSNKGWIGVLNSTNEVGGIFVFGVQSLGQFFENGFSPGEEVTLAFQGGLDNSVPFNNFANYHNHLNDGSSVCQSSGFHHFDFEPTNNLPDILPPTTFFTDFAVIYVKGGQVRVRGTVDGKFSIVTDNFTEYRRHDDISIVDRVWGNIWL
;
A
#
# COMPACT_ATOMS: atom_id res chain seq x y z
N MET A 1 -19.95 95.51 -49.92
CA MET A 1 -18.58 95.43 -49.36
C MET A 1 -18.68 95.23 -47.85
N ARG A 2 -18.33 94.02 -47.40
CA ARG A 2 -17.61 93.64 -46.17
C ARG A 2 -17.73 94.59 -44.95
N ASN A 3 -18.51 94.18 -43.95
CA ASN A 3 -18.32 94.61 -42.56
C ASN A 3 -18.55 93.43 -41.59
N TYR A 4 -17.44 92.70 -41.38
CA TYR A 4 -17.02 92.00 -40.17
C TYR A 4 -18.05 91.19 -39.35
N CYS A 5 -17.98 89.86 -39.49
CA CYS A 5 -18.20 88.94 -38.38
C CYS A 5 -17.29 89.35 -37.19
N LYS A 6 -17.84 89.97 -36.15
CA LYS A 6 -17.18 90.15 -34.84
C LYS A 6 -17.98 89.28 -33.88
N GLY A 7 -17.62 88.05 -33.58
CA GLY A 7 -16.32 87.61 -33.08
C GLY A 7 -16.52 87.01 -31.68
N MET A 8 -17.49 86.10 -31.51
CA MET A 8 -17.67 85.34 -30.25
C MET A 8 -16.57 84.28 -30.04
N ALA A 9 -15.57 84.19 -30.93
CA ALA A 9 -14.57 83.14 -30.91
C ALA A 9 -13.80 83.10 -29.58
N THR A 10 -13.41 84.25 -29.02
CA THR A 10 -12.59 84.29 -27.80
C THR A 10 -13.37 83.90 -26.53
N PRO A 11 -14.56 84.48 -26.24
CA PRO A 11 -15.35 84.05 -25.07
C PRO A 11 -15.82 82.59 -25.17
N THR A 12 -16.19 82.15 -26.37
CA THR A 12 -16.62 80.77 -26.62
C THR A 12 -15.46 79.79 -26.44
N ALA A 13 -14.25 80.14 -26.92
CA ALA A 13 -13.06 79.35 -26.68
C ALA A 13 -12.73 79.24 -25.19
N VAL A 14 -12.83 80.32 -24.41
CA VAL A 14 -12.62 80.29 -22.95
C VAL A 14 -13.63 79.37 -22.26
N ILE A 15 -14.91 79.44 -22.63
CA ILE A 15 -15.94 78.52 -22.10
C ILE A 15 -15.64 77.07 -22.46
N PHE A 16 -15.28 76.78 -23.72
CA PHE A 16 -14.90 75.43 -24.13
C PHE A 16 -13.66 74.93 -23.41
N THR A 17 -12.67 75.79 -23.11
CA THR A 17 -11.51 75.40 -22.30
C THR A 17 -11.89 75.11 -20.85
N MET A 18 -12.79 75.88 -20.23
CA MET A 18 -13.29 75.60 -18.88
C MET A 18 -14.10 74.31 -18.83
N VAL A 19 -14.99 74.09 -19.80
CA VAL A 19 -15.76 72.84 -19.91
C VAL A 19 -14.83 71.65 -20.15
N SER A 20 -13.81 71.79 -21.01
CA SER A 20 -12.79 70.76 -21.22
C SER A 20 -12.01 70.44 -19.94
N MET A 21 -11.61 71.45 -19.16
CA MET A 21 -10.98 71.24 -17.85
C MET A 21 -11.92 70.55 -16.85
N LEU A 22 -13.20 70.93 -16.81
CA LEU A 22 -14.20 70.28 -15.94
C LEU A 22 -14.44 68.82 -16.31
N ILE A 23 -14.52 68.51 -17.60
CA ILE A 23 -14.63 67.13 -18.10
C ILE A 23 -13.37 66.34 -17.73
N THR A 24 -12.19 66.94 -17.91
CA THR A 24 -10.91 66.29 -17.57
C THR A 24 -10.80 66.03 -16.06
N ALA A 25 -11.18 66.98 -15.22
CA ALA A 25 -11.21 66.82 -13.77
C ALA A 25 -12.24 65.76 -13.33
N GLY A 26 -13.42 65.72 -13.98
CA GLY A 26 -14.44 64.70 -13.76
C GLY A 26 -13.95 63.29 -14.11
N TYR A 27 -13.29 63.15 -15.26
CA TYR A 27 -12.68 61.88 -15.68
C TYR A 27 -11.56 61.44 -14.74
N LEU A 28 -10.69 62.36 -14.31
CA LEU A 28 -9.61 62.07 -13.37
C LEU A 28 -10.17 61.56 -12.02
N LYS A 29 -11.23 62.20 -11.51
CA LYS A 29 -11.92 61.76 -10.29
C LYS A 29 -12.51 60.35 -10.46
N TYR A 30 -13.15 60.08 -11.59
CA TYR A 30 -13.69 58.76 -11.91
C TYR A 30 -12.58 57.69 -12.01
N ALA A 31 -11.51 57.96 -12.74
CA ALA A 31 -10.38 57.05 -12.91
C ALA A 31 -9.70 56.73 -11.55
N MET A 32 -9.53 57.73 -10.68
CA MET A 32 -9.01 57.50 -9.32
C MET A 32 -9.97 56.63 -8.49
N SER A 33 -11.28 56.89 -8.56
CA SER A 33 -12.27 56.07 -7.86
C SER A 33 -12.31 54.63 -8.36
N ALA A 34 -12.23 54.43 -9.68
CA ALA A 34 -12.19 53.11 -10.30
C ALA A 34 -10.90 52.35 -9.91
N SER A 35 -9.74 53.02 -9.90
CA SER A 35 -8.48 52.42 -9.49
C SER A 35 -8.50 51.96 -8.02
N VAL A 36 -9.05 52.77 -7.10
CA VAL A 36 -9.19 52.39 -5.69
C VAL A 36 -10.14 51.20 -5.53
N SER A 37 -11.25 51.17 -6.29
CA SER A 37 -12.18 50.05 -6.26
C SER A 37 -11.54 48.74 -6.72
N GLN A 38 -10.74 48.78 -7.79
CA GLN A 38 -10.02 47.59 -8.26
C GLN A 38 -8.96 47.12 -7.26
N LYS A 39 -8.19 48.06 -6.67
CA LYS A 39 -7.25 47.73 -5.60
C LYS A 39 -7.96 47.11 -4.40
N TYR A 40 -9.09 47.67 -3.99
CA TYR A 40 -9.87 47.12 -2.88
C TYR A 40 -10.29 45.67 -3.15
N ARG A 41 -10.80 45.36 -4.35
CA ARG A 41 -11.19 43.99 -4.73
C ARG A 41 -10.02 43.02 -4.75
N PHE A 42 -8.87 43.45 -5.26
CA PHE A 42 -7.65 42.65 -5.26
C PHE A 42 -7.19 42.32 -3.83
N GLU A 43 -7.15 43.33 -2.96
CA GLU A 43 -6.73 43.17 -1.57
C GLU A 43 -7.74 42.38 -0.73
N GLU A 44 -9.03 42.45 -1.08
CA GLU A 44 -10.08 41.61 -0.52
C GLU A 44 -9.89 40.12 -0.88
N ALA A 45 -9.64 39.81 -2.16
CA ALA A 45 -9.33 38.44 -2.59
C ALA A 45 -8.04 37.92 -1.92
N LYS A 46 -7.03 38.80 -1.79
CA LYS A 46 -5.80 38.49 -1.08
C LYS A 46 -6.04 38.17 0.40
N ALA A 47 -6.87 38.96 1.08
CA ALA A 47 -7.26 38.72 2.46
C ALA A 47 -8.02 37.38 2.62
N LEU A 48 -8.89 37.03 1.68
CA LEU A 48 -9.58 35.73 1.71
C LEU A 48 -8.60 34.56 1.52
N LEU A 49 -7.69 34.65 0.55
CA LEU A 49 -6.66 33.63 0.31
C LEU A 49 -5.76 33.45 1.54
N MET A 50 -5.40 34.52 2.24
CA MET A 50 -4.64 34.43 3.49
C MET A 50 -5.43 33.73 4.60
N ALA A 51 -6.75 33.96 4.68
CA ALA A 51 -7.60 33.25 5.63
C ALA A 51 -7.62 31.74 5.36
N GLU A 52 -7.78 31.34 4.09
CA GLU A 52 -7.75 29.94 3.66
C GLU A 52 -6.37 29.30 3.88
N THR A 53 -5.30 30.03 3.59
CA THR A 53 -3.92 29.55 3.82
C THR A 53 -3.67 29.27 5.30
N GLY A 54 -4.12 30.16 6.19
CA GLY A 54 -4.01 29.95 7.63
C GLY A 54 -4.78 28.73 8.12
N ILE A 55 -5.98 28.48 7.59
CA ILE A 55 -6.74 27.26 7.86
C ILE A 55 -5.98 26.02 7.35
N ASN A 56 -5.46 26.07 6.12
CA ASN A 56 -4.82 24.90 5.52
C ASN A 56 -3.49 24.52 6.17
N THR A 57 -2.73 25.52 6.62
CA THR A 57 -1.39 25.29 7.21
C THR A 57 -1.48 24.93 8.69
N GLU A 58 -2.30 25.65 9.45
CA GLU A 58 -2.37 25.48 10.90
C GLU A 58 -3.51 24.54 11.32
N ALA A 59 -4.72 24.70 10.75
CA ALA A 59 -5.90 23.97 11.23
C ALA A 59 -5.99 22.54 10.69
N LEU A 60 -5.75 22.29 9.39
CA LEU A 60 -5.90 20.96 8.77
C LEU A 60 -5.15 19.83 9.50
N PRO A 61 -3.87 19.99 9.92
CA PRO A 61 -3.14 18.92 10.61
C PRO A 61 -3.66 18.60 12.02
N VAL A 62 -4.36 19.56 12.63
CA VAL A 62 -4.85 19.50 14.01
C VAL A 62 -6.31 19.09 14.09
N LEU A 63 -7.12 19.46 13.08
CA LEU A 63 -8.57 19.23 13.06
C LEU A 63 -8.96 17.78 13.33
N PRO A 64 -8.41 16.75 12.64
CA PRO A 64 -8.78 15.35 12.88
C PRO A 64 -8.40 14.82 14.27
N LYS A 65 -7.57 15.56 15.02
CA LYS A 65 -7.02 15.16 16.33
C LYS A 65 -7.70 15.88 17.50
N LEU A 66 -8.68 16.75 17.23
CA LEU A 66 -9.39 17.47 18.27
C LEU A 66 -10.30 16.53 19.04
N VAL A 67 -9.98 16.30 20.32
CA VAL A 67 -10.76 15.44 21.21
C VAL A 67 -11.79 16.25 22.01
N ASP A 68 -11.50 17.52 22.31
CA ASP A 68 -12.46 18.58 22.69
C ASP A 68 -11.77 19.92 23.05
N GLN A 69 -12.58 20.99 23.20
CA GLN A 69 -12.29 22.43 23.35
C GLN A 69 -11.76 23.15 22.11
N SER A 70 -12.18 24.41 21.97
CA SER A 70 -11.72 25.28 20.89
C SER A 70 -10.23 25.63 21.07
N VAL A 71 -9.40 25.27 20.10
CA VAL A 71 -7.97 25.56 20.12
C VAL A 71 -7.68 26.76 19.22
N VAL A 72 -6.98 27.75 19.76
CA VAL A 72 -6.47 28.90 19.00
C VAL A 72 -5.03 28.60 18.62
N LEU A 73 -4.75 28.46 17.32
CA LEU A 73 -3.44 28.07 16.82
C LEU A 73 -2.58 29.28 16.44
N ALA A 74 -3.19 30.32 15.85
CA ALA A 74 -2.49 31.53 15.41
C ALA A 74 -3.15 32.80 15.96
N ALA A 75 -2.92 33.10 17.25
CA ALA A 75 -3.49 34.28 17.90
C ALA A 75 -2.83 35.60 17.46
N ASP A 76 -1.49 35.62 17.36
CA ASP A 76 -0.71 36.86 17.20
C ASP A 76 -0.44 37.27 15.74
N GLY A 77 -0.95 36.49 14.78
CA GLY A 77 -0.86 36.79 13.36
C GLY A 77 0.47 36.37 12.72
N VAL A 78 0.41 35.53 11.71
CA VAL A 78 1.59 35.03 10.98
C VAL A 78 1.73 35.81 9.68
N PHE A 79 2.90 36.40 9.47
CA PHE A 79 3.21 37.19 8.29
C PHE A 79 3.79 36.31 7.18
N LEU A 80 3.19 36.37 5.99
CA LEU A 80 3.68 35.76 4.76
C LEU A 80 4.25 36.85 3.85
N GLU A 81 5.55 36.75 3.58
CA GLU A 81 6.30 37.75 2.83
C GLU A 81 5.68 37.99 1.43
N GLY A 82 5.38 39.26 1.12
CA GLY A 82 4.72 39.65 -0.14
C GLY A 82 3.20 39.42 -0.20
N MET A 83 2.61 38.63 0.71
CA MET A 83 1.18 38.25 0.66
C MET A 83 0.31 38.91 1.73
N GLY A 84 0.76 39.04 2.98
CA GLY A 84 -0.06 39.65 4.04
C GLY A 84 0.10 38.88 5.35
N PHE A 85 -0.91 38.92 6.21
CA PHE A 85 -0.92 38.11 7.43
C PHE A 85 -2.27 37.47 7.70
N TYR A 86 -2.25 36.27 8.27
CA TYR A 86 -3.44 35.60 8.78
C TYR A 86 -3.38 35.50 10.30
N ARG A 87 -4.53 35.51 10.96
CA ARG A 87 -4.66 35.46 12.43
C ARG A 87 -5.98 34.83 12.84
N ASN A 88 -6.14 34.61 14.14
CA ASN A 88 -7.34 34.06 14.75
C ASN A 88 -7.75 32.74 14.09
N VAL A 89 -6.77 31.88 13.78
CA VAL A 89 -7.07 30.52 13.35
C VAL A 89 -7.53 29.74 14.57
N VAL A 90 -8.81 29.39 14.59
CA VAL A 90 -9.46 28.68 15.69
C VAL A 90 -10.07 27.41 15.13
N CYS A 91 -9.77 26.29 15.78
CA CYS A 91 -10.42 25.01 15.52
C CYS A 91 -11.39 24.70 16.66
N SER A 92 -12.51 24.10 16.34
CA SER A 92 -13.56 23.73 17.29
C SER A 92 -14.29 22.49 16.80
N THR A 93 -14.81 21.71 17.72
CA THR A 93 -15.73 20.60 17.45
C THR A 93 -17.13 21.00 17.90
N TYR A 94 -18.15 20.60 17.14
CA TYR A 94 -19.53 20.66 17.61
C TYR A 94 -20.32 19.46 17.07
N VAL A 95 -21.33 19.03 17.83
CA VAL A 95 -22.18 17.91 17.45
C VAL A 95 -23.40 18.44 16.70
N SER A 96 -23.65 17.94 15.49
CA SER A 96 -24.88 18.23 14.73
C SER A 96 -26.09 17.72 15.50
N LEU A 97 -27.08 18.58 15.73
CA LEU A 97 -28.32 18.22 16.44
C LEU A 97 -29.27 17.38 15.57
N GLU A 98 -29.09 17.41 14.24
CA GLU A 98 -29.89 16.64 13.29
C GLU A 98 -29.33 15.22 13.12
N ASP A 99 -28.01 15.08 13.08
CA ASP A 99 -27.35 13.84 12.66
C ASP A 99 -26.49 13.18 13.75
N GLY A 100 -26.32 13.82 14.91
CA GLY A 100 -25.47 13.35 16.00
C GLY A 100 -23.96 13.31 15.68
N ARG A 101 -23.54 13.76 14.49
CA ARG A 101 -22.15 13.71 14.04
C ARG A 101 -21.31 14.83 14.61
N THR A 102 -20.06 14.51 14.95
CA THR A 102 -19.04 15.51 15.31
C THR A 102 -18.54 16.20 14.05
N ILE A 103 -18.78 17.50 13.95
CA ILE A 103 -18.27 18.36 12.88
C ILE A 103 -17.01 19.07 13.39
N PHE A 104 -15.92 18.94 12.65
CA PHE A 104 -14.68 19.66 12.90
C PHE A 104 -14.72 20.98 12.13
N HIS A 105 -14.80 22.08 12.85
CA HIS A 105 -14.93 23.42 12.30
C HIS A 105 -13.66 24.22 12.53
N ALA A 106 -13.12 24.80 11.47
CA ALA A 106 -12.04 25.78 11.55
C ALA A 106 -12.49 27.12 10.98
N ARG A 107 -12.04 28.19 11.62
CA ARG A 107 -12.17 29.55 11.11
C ARG A 107 -10.83 30.26 11.17
N GLY A 108 -10.57 31.12 10.19
CA GLY A 108 -9.36 31.92 10.12
C GLY A 108 -9.65 33.30 9.55
N SER A 109 -8.89 34.31 9.95
CA SER A 109 -9.01 35.67 9.43
C SER A 109 -7.73 36.05 8.68
N GLY A 110 -7.87 36.50 7.45
CA GLY A 110 -6.77 37.04 6.65
C GLY A 110 -6.90 38.55 6.51
N ILE A 111 -5.75 39.24 6.55
CA ILE A 111 -5.69 40.69 6.51
C ILE A 111 -4.74 41.13 5.41
N SER A 112 -5.22 42.08 4.61
CA SER A 112 -4.38 42.82 3.67
C SER A 112 -4.54 44.33 3.85
N GLU A 113 -3.48 45.06 3.55
CA GLU A 113 -3.40 46.51 3.71
C GLU A 113 -2.93 47.18 2.43
N PHE A 114 -3.61 48.24 2.02
CA PHE A 114 -3.18 49.08 0.90
C PHE A 114 -3.37 50.56 1.21
N ARG A 115 -2.67 51.42 0.47
CA ARG A 115 -2.83 52.87 0.59
C ARG A 115 -3.87 53.38 -0.41
N ASN A 116 -4.83 54.16 0.08
CA ASN A 116 -5.77 54.85 -0.79
C ASN A 116 -5.10 55.98 -1.58
N THR A 117 -5.84 56.63 -2.48
CA THR A 117 -5.35 57.75 -3.31
C THR A 117 -4.87 58.96 -2.52
N LEU A 118 -5.19 59.06 -1.22
CA LEU A 118 -4.73 60.09 -0.30
C LEU A 118 -3.56 59.62 0.58
N GLY A 119 -3.00 58.44 0.31
CA GLY A 119 -1.87 57.86 1.05
C GLY A 119 -2.21 57.29 2.43
N LYS A 120 -3.50 57.29 2.82
CA LYS A 120 -3.95 56.71 4.09
C LYS A 120 -4.04 55.18 3.97
N PRO A 121 -3.59 54.43 5.00
CA PRO A 121 -3.72 52.98 5.01
C PRO A 121 -5.20 52.59 5.13
N VAL A 122 -5.61 51.63 4.31
CA VAL A 122 -6.91 50.95 4.36
C VAL A 122 -6.61 49.48 4.62
N ARG A 123 -7.13 48.98 5.73
CA ARG A 123 -7.01 47.59 6.15
C ARG A 123 -8.29 46.84 5.82
N ILE A 124 -8.15 45.70 5.14
CA ILE A 124 -9.24 44.80 4.81
C ILE A 124 -9.03 43.50 5.57
N GLU A 125 -10.08 43.04 6.25
CA GLU A 125 -10.11 41.76 6.95
C GLU A 125 -11.22 40.90 6.37
N ARG A 126 -10.88 39.64 6.07
CA ARG A 126 -11.81 38.62 5.57
C ARG A 126 -11.67 37.36 6.41
N MET A 127 -12.79 36.69 6.61
CA MET A 127 -12.86 35.43 7.35
C MET A 127 -13.20 34.31 6.37
N ALA A 128 -12.54 33.17 6.56
CA ALA A 128 -12.89 31.91 5.92
C ALA A 128 -13.27 30.91 7.01
N GLU A 129 -14.16 30.00 6.67
CA GLU A 129 -14.65 28.92 7.53
C GLU A 129 -14.59 27.61 6.74
N MET A 130 -14.25 26.52 7.42
CA MET A 130 -14.19 25.19 6.86
C MET A 130 -14.82 24.21 7.85
N ASN A 131 -15.68 23.34 7.33
CA ASN A 131 -16.22 22.20 8.07
C ASN A 131 -15.64 20.92 7.47
N LEU A 132 -15.10 20.07 8.34
CA LEU A 132 -14.65 18.74 8.01
C LEU A 132 -15.54 17.74 8.76
N VAL A 133 -16.15 16.84 8.01
CA VAL A 133 -16.99 15.77 8.56
C VAL A 133 -16.24 14.48 8.25
N ALA A 134 -15.98 13.67 9.28
CA ALA A 134 -15.44 12.33 9.06
C ALA A 134 -16.48 11.53 8.27
N GLU A 135 -16.10 11.01 7.11
CA GLU A 135 -16.91 9.96 6.48
C GLU A 135 -16.70 8.70 7.30
N ASP A 136 -17.71 8.30 8.06
CA ASP A 136 -17.74 7.07 8.87
C ASP A 136 -18.82 6.10 8.37
N PHE A 137 -18.81 4.86 8.87
CA PHE A 137 -19.90 3.92 8.66
C PHE A 137 -21.20 4.33 9.36
N SER A 138 -21.19 5.32 10.27
CA SER A 138 -22.39 5.75 11.01
C SER A 138 -23.48 6.31 10.09
N LYS A 139 -23.12 6.71 8.87
CA LYS A 139 -24.08 7.12 7.84
C LYS A 139 -24.97 5.99 7.36
N PHE A 140 -24.53 4.74 7.51
CA PHE A 140 -25.25 3.57 7.07
C PHE A 140 -25.94 2.88 8.25
N MET A 141 -27.23 2.64 8.12
CA MET A 141 -27.92 1.65 8.94
C MET A 141 -27.49 0.23 8.58
N TYR A 142 -27.16 0.02 7.31
CA TYR A 142 -26.63 -1.23 6.80
C TYR A 142 -25.65 -0.94 5.66
N PHE A 143 -24.44 -1.47 5.76
CA PHE A 143 -23.46 -1.47 4.68
C PHE A 143 -22.78 -2.84 4.63
N THR A 144 -22.71 -3.44 3.44
CA THR A 144 -21.82 -4.58 3.22
C THR A 144 -21.09 -4.49 1.89
N ASN A 145 -19.87 -5.01 1.89
CA ASN A 145 -19.05 -5.16 0.69
C ASN A 145 -19.46 -6.39 -0.15
N SER A 146 -20.06 -7.41 0.48
CA SER A 146 -20.57 -8.61 -0.21
C SER A 146 -21.68 -9.26 0.61
N GLU A 147 -22.68 -9.84 -0.06
CA GLU A 147 -23.79 -10.59 0.56
C GLU A 147 -23.51 -12.10 0.61
N GLU A 148 -22.24 -12.49 0.46
CA GLU A 148 -21.80 -13.88 0.61
C GLU A 148 -21.93 -14.34 2.08
N PRO A 149 -22.48 -15.54 2.34
CA PRO A 149 -22.69 -16.02 3.69
C PRO A 149 -21.36 -16.22 4.45
N GLY A 150 -21.25 -15.59 5.61
CA GLY A 150 -20.09 -15.68 6.51
C GLY A 150 -20.02 -16.99 7.30
N GLY A 151 -19.67 -18.10 6.65
CA GLY A 151 -18.83 -19.16 7.24
C GLY A 151 -19.34 -19.99 8.44
N GLY A 152 -20.63 -20.00 8.75
CA GLY A 152 -21.20 -20.85 9.82
C GLY A 152 -21.98 -22.06 9.27
N PRO A 153 -21.89 -23.27 9.90
CA PRO A 153 -22.80 -24.37 9.59
C PRO A 153 -24.26 -23.93 9.82
N GLN A 154 -25.15 -24.21 8.86
CA GLN A 154 -26.57 -23.82 8.84
C GLN A 154 -26.89 -22.36 8.46
N LEU A 155 -25.92 -21.55 8.05
CA LEU A 155 -26.21 -20.28 7.41
C LEU A 155 -26.67 -20.53 5.96
N GLY A 156 -27.73 -19.84 5.52
CA GLY A 156 -28.27 -19.97 4.17
C GLY A 156 -27.25 -19.61 3.09
N SER A 157 -27.53 -19.97 1.83
CA SER A 157 -26.64 -19.73 0.69
C SER A 157 -26.53 -18.25 0.26
N TYR A 158 -27.30 -17.36 0.88
CA TYR A 158 -27.31 -15.90 0.63
C TYR A 158 -27.94 -15.18 1.83
N VAL A 159 -27.62 -13.90 2.01
CA VAL A 159 -28.30 -13.01 2.95
C VAL A 159 -29.66 -12.59 2.37
N SER A 160 -30.72 -12.61 3.17
CA SER A 160 -32.06 -12.19 2.72
C SER A 160 -32.82 -11.39 3.76
N PHE A 161 -33.54 -10.35 3.33
CA PHE A 161 -34.34 -9.45 4.18
C PHE A 161 -35.82 -9.83 4.15
N GLY A 162 -36.45 -10.04 5.31
CA GLY A 162 -37.84 -10.51 5.44
C GLY A 162 -38.73 -9.62 6.30
N GLY A 163 -39.93 -10.13 6.62
CA GLY A 163 -40.99 -9.38 7.31
C GLY A 163 -40.71 -8.91 8.73
N SER A 164 -39.55 -9.23 9.29
CA SER A 164 -39.12 -8.77 10.63
C SER A 164 -38.00 -7.72 10.56
N ASP A 165 -37.49 -7.43 9.37
CA ASP A 165 -36.43 -6.45 9.19
C ASP A 165 -37.04 -5.07 8.97
N ILE A 166 -36.74 -4.15 9.88
CA ILE A 166 -37.19 -2.76 9.86
C ILE A 166 -35.91 -1.91 9.90
N LEU A 167 -35.57 -1.28 8.79
CA LEU A 167 -34.38 -0.44 8.66
C LEU A 167 -34.78 0.98 8.25
N GLU A 168 -34.10 1.97 8.82
CA GLU A 168 -34.29 3.40 8.56
C GLU A 168 -32.94 4.01 8.12
N GLY A 169 -32.92 5.12 7.38
CA GLY A 169 -31.68 5.75 6.92
C GLY A 169 -31.02 5.03 5.73
N VAL A 170 -29.69 5.09 5.59
CA VAL A 170 -29.02 4.57 4.39
C VAL A 170 -28.75 3.07 4.51
N VAL A 171 -29.27 2.28 3.58
CA VAL A 171 -29.06 0.83 3.45
C VAL A 171 -28.36 0.59 2.12
N HIS A 172 -27.13 0.08 2.16
CA HIS A 172 -26.31 -0.12 0.96
C HIS A 172 -25.64 -1.49 0.94
N THR A 173 -25.55 -2.09 -0.25
CA THR A 173 -24.73 -3.28 -0.47
C THR A 173 -23.96 -3.17 -1.79
N ASN A 174 -22.68 -3.50 -1.76
CA ASN A 174 -21.89 -3.70 -2.98
C ASN A 174 -22.24 -5.04 -3.66
N GLY A 175 -22.96 -5.93 -2.97
CA GLY A 175 -23.45 -7.20 -3.50
C GLY A 175 -24.85 -7.09 -4.11
N GLN A 176 -25.54 -8.25 -4.17
CA GLN A 176 -26.92 -8.34 -4.62
C GLN A 176 -27.85 -8.46 -3.41
N MET A 177 -28.77 -7.51 -3.27
CA MET A 177 -29.73 -7.52 -2.16
C MET A 177 -30.90 -8.46 -2.50
N THR A 178 -31.27 -9.37 -1.60
CA THR A 178 -32.40 -10.31 -1.84
C THR A 178 -33.45 -10.22 -0.74
N MET A 179 -34.72 -10.13 -1.12
CA MET A 179 -35.86 -10.15 -0.18
C MET A 179 -36.35 -11.58 0.07
N SER A 180 -36.99 -11.82 1.21
CA SER A 180 -37.57 -13.12 1.55
C SER A 180 -38.84 -13.41 0.76
N GLN A 181 -39.16 -14.70 0.60
CA GLN A 181 -40.45 -15.15 0.06
C GLN A 181 -41.57 -15.15 1.11
N PHE A 182 -41.23 -15.06 2.40
CA PHE A 182 -42.14 -15.24 3.55
C PHE A 182 -42.40 -13.94 4.35
N GLY A 183 -42.30 -12.79 3.70
CA GLY A 183 -42.57 -11.48 4.30
C GLY A 183 -41.61 -10.42 3.76
N CYS A 184 -42.02 -9.16 3.79
CA CYS A 184 -41.27 -8.05 3.20
C CYS A 184 -40.73 -7.11 4.27
N PRO A 185 -39.48 -6.64 4.13
CA PRO A 185 -38.93 -5.71 5.09
C PRO A 185 -39.66 -4.36 5.05
N ASP A 186 -39.59 -3.65 6.16
CA ASP A 186 -40.02 -2.25 6.25
C ASP A 186 -38.83 -1.33 6.00
N PHE A 187 -38.79 -0.77 4.79
CA PHE A 187 -37.83 0.25 4.37
C PHE A 187 -38.52 1.58 4.03
N THR A 188 -39.67 1.84 4.64
CA THR A 188 -40.45 3.07 4.38
C THR A 188 -39.69 4.35 4.71
N GLN A 189 -38.73 4.27 5.63
CA GLN A 189 -37.85 5.39 6.03
C GLN A 189 -36.38 5.15 5.65
N ALA A 190 -36.09 4.25 4.69
CA ALA A 190 -34.74 3.95 4.25
C ALA A 190 -34.48 4.34 2.79
N ASP A 191 -33.24 4.76 2.55
CA ASP A 191 -32.65 4.97 1.23
C ASP A 191 -31.81 3.74 0.88
N ILE A 192 -32.33 2.93 -0.02
CA ILE A 192 -31.82 1.60 -0.37
C ILE A 192 -31.02 1.69 -1.65
N SER A 193 -29.83 1.09 -1.64
CA SER A 193 -29.01 0.98 -2.83
C SER A 193 -28.27 -0.36 -2.89
N ALA A 194 -28.21 -0.95 -4.08
CA ALA A 194 -27.44 -2.17 -4.34
C ALA A 194 -26.65 -2.03 -5.63
N ALA A 195 -25.38 -2.43 -5.62
CA ALA A 195 -24.54 -2.36 -6.81
C ALA A 195 -24.78 -3.50 -7.80
N ASN A 196 -25.24 -4.66 -7.32
CA ASN A 196 -25.47 -5.85 -8.16
C ASN A 196 -26.97 -6.24 -8.23
N GLY A 197 -27.86 -5.25 -8.07
CA GLY A 197 -29.31 -5.44 -8.17
C GLY A 197 -30.03 -5.78 -6.86
N ILE A 198 -31.35 -5.61 -6.89
CA ILE A 198 -32.27 -5.93 -5.80
C ILE A 198 -33.27 -6.98 -6.29
N ILE A 199 -33.31 -8.16 -5.66
CA ILE A 199 -34.28 -9.22 -5.91
C ILE A 199 -35.44 -9.08 -4.93
N LEU A 200 -36.58 -8.56 -5.41
CA LEU A 200 -37.76 -8.30 -4.59
C LEU A 200 -38.57 -9.55 -4.20
N ASN A 201 -38.43 -10.68 -4.91
CA ASN A 201 -39.27 -11.87 -4.71
C ASN A 201 -40.77 -11.55 -4.63
N ASN A 202 -41.44 -11.80 -3.49
CA ASN A 202 -42.87 -11.52 -3.29
C ASN A 202 -43.15 -10.09 -2.80
N CYS A 203 -42.11 -9.24 -2.73
CA CYS A 203 -42.19 -7.88 -2.23
C CYS A 203 -42.33 -6.84 -3.34
N ASN A 204 -42.70 -5.63 -2.94
CA ASN A 204 -42.71 -4.47 -3.80
C ASN A 204 -41.96 -3.33 -3.11
N ASP A 205 -41.35 -2.49 -3.94
CA ASP A 205 -40.53 -1.35 -3.58
C ASP A 205 -41.31 -0.03 -3.53
N GLN A 206 -42.61 -0.04 -3.87
CA GLN A 206 -43.42 1.17 -4.04
C GLN A 206 -43.59 2.02 -2.78
N ASN A 207 -43.41 1.41 -1.60
CA ASN A 207 -43.55 2.08 -0.31
C ASN A 207 -42.20 2.37 0.35
N TRP A 208 -41.08 2.05 -0.30
CA TRP A 208 -39.74 2.32 0.24
C TRP A 208 -39.35 3.79 0.01
N GLY A 209 -38.44 4.31 0.82
CA GLY A 209 -38.03 5.72 0.77
C GLY A 209 -37.42 6.11 -0.59
N SER A 210 -36.22 5.61 -0.86
CA SER A 210 -35.60 5.65 -2.20
C SER A 210 -34.94 4.31 -2.52
N VAL A 211 -34.89 3.98 -3.82
CA VAL A 211 -34.43 2.67 -4.29
C VAL A 211 -33.54 2.86 -5.51
N ASP A 212 -32.31 2.35 -5.44
CA ASP A 212 -31.35 2.29 -6.53
C ASP A 212 -30.79 0.87 -6.65
N ASP A 213 -31.22 0.13 -7.67
CA ASP A 213 -30.78 -1.23 -7.96
C ASP A 213 -29.54 -1.31 -8.86
N SER A 214 -28.96 -0.16 -9.21
CA SER A 214 -27.79 -0.04 -10.08
C SER A 214 -26.75 0.93 -9.52
N ALA A 215 -26.70 1.04 -8.19
CA ALA A 215 -25.84 1.98 -7.51
C ALA A 215 -24.36 1.69 -7.81
N GLU A 216 -23.54 2.72 -7.81
CA GLU A 216 -22.09 2.51 -7.90
C GLU A 216 -21.59 1.76 -6.66
N VAL A 217 -20.64 0.83 -6.87
CA VAL A 217 -19.93 0.14 -5.79
C VAL A 217 -19.28 1.19 -4.89
N ARG A 218 -19.73 1.26 -3.63
CA ARG A 218 -19.17 2.18 -2.64
C ARG A 218 -17.97 1.52 -1.99
N VAL A 219 -16.79 2.07 -2.27
CA VAL A 219 -15.56 1.56 -1.67
C VAL A 219 -15.33 2.26 -0.35
N TYR A 220 -15.45 1.50 0.73
CA TYR A 220 -15.27 1.98 2.08
C TYR A 220 -14.43 0.97 2.88
N PRO A 221 -13.28 1.36 3.47
CA PRO A 221 -12.66 2.70 3.47
C PRO A 221 -12.17 3.12 2.06
N PRO A 222 -11.83 4.42 1.81
CA PRO A 222 -11.36 4.90 0.49
C PRO A 222 -10.26 3.99 -0.06
N TYR A 223 -10.24 3.80 -1.39
CA TYR A 223 -9.45 2.80 -2.14
C TYR A 223 -7.93 2.80 -1.86
N ASP A 224 -7.44 3.75 -1.09
CA ASP A 224 -6.05 3.93 -0.73
C ASP A 224 -5.82 4.00 0.78
N ALA A 225 -6.76 3.63 1.65
CA ALA A 225 -6.56 3.73 3.09
C ALA A 225 -5.33 2.91 3.57
N THR A 226 -5.18 1.69 3.05
CA THR A 226 -4.02 0.84 3.34
C THR A 226 -2.74 1.44 2.75
N GLU A 227 -2.76 1.87 1.48
CA GLU A 227 -1.59 2.44 0.81
C GLU A 227 -1.17 3.79 1.42
N ARG A 228 -2.12 4.68 1.74
CA ARG A 228 -1.88 5.91 2.50
C ARG A 228 -1.34 5.63 3.88
N ALA A 229 -1.82 4.59 4.56
CA ALA A 229 -1.27 4.21 5.86
C ALA A 229 0.16 3.69 5.74
N LYS A 230 0.49 2.94 4.68
CA LYS A 230 1.89 2.55 4.36
C LYS A 230 2.76 3.77 4.04
N GLU A 231 2.30 4.67 3.18
CA GLU A 231 3.01 5.90 2.76
C GLU A 231 3.26 6.86 3.94
N ASN A 232 2.35 6.89 4.92
CA ASN A 232 2.41 7.77 6.09
C ASN A 232 2.79 7.01 7.37
N ALA A 233 3.38 5.81 7.25
CA ALA A 233 3.78 5.01 8.40
C ALA A 233 4.85 5.75 9.23
N ASN A 234 4.69 5.73 10.55
CA ASN A 234 5.67 6.31 11.48
C ASN A 234 6.88 5.40 11.64
N TYR A 235 6.66 4.09 11.59
CA TYR A 235 7.69 3.06 11.73
C TYR A 235 7.53 2.03 10.61
N VAL A 236 8.65 1.65 9.99
CA VAL A 236 8.70 0.65 8.93
C VAL A 236 9.69 -0.44 9.36
N PHE A 237 9.21 -1.69 9.40
CA PHE A 237 10.01 -2.87 9.66
C PHE A 237 10.02 -3.76 8.41
N THR A 238 11.21 -4.10 7.91
CA THR A 238 11.38 -4.97 6.73
C THR A 238 11.41 -6.44 7.15
N ALA A 239 10.71 -7.28 6.39
CA ALA A 239 10.63 -8.72 6.61
C ALA A 239 10.85 -9.53 5.32
N ASP A 240 11.17 -8.84 4.20
CA ASP A 240 11.49 -9.41 2.89
C ASP A 240 12.99 -9.57 2.62
N ASP A 241 13.86 -9.17 3.56
CA ASP A 241 15.32 -9.13 3.38
C ASP A 241 15.98 -10.51 3.17
N MET A 242 15.27 -11.60 3.49
CA MET A 242 15.77 -12.99 3.39
C MET A 242 15.13 -13.81 2.25
N LEU A 243 14.43 -13.13 1.35
CA LEU A 243 13.78 -13.72 0.17
C LEU A 243 14.60 -13.47 -1.10
N TRP A 244 14.45 -14.33 -2.09
CA TRP A 244 15.02 -14.17 -3.43
C TRP A 244 16.55 -14.02 -3.48
N ARG A 245 17.24 -14.53 -2.46
CA ARG A 245 18.70 -14.51 -2.40
C ARG A 245 19.29 -15.47 -3.44
N SER A 246 20.37 -15.06 -4.09
CA SER A 246 21.16 -15.89 -5.00
C SER A 246 21.76 -17.09 -4.26
N THR A 247 22.22 -16.85 -3.03
CA THR A 247 22.75 -17.86 -2.11
C THR A 247 21.77 -18.16 -0.97
N GLY A 248 21.56 -19.44 -0.69
CA GLY A 248 20.66 -19.88 0.39
C GLY A 248 19.18 -20.05 -0.01
N LYS A 249 18.44 -20.81 0.81
CA LYS A 249 16.99 -20.98 0.66
C LYS A 249 16.24 -19.77 1.20
N ASP A 250 15.04 -19.51 0.68
CA ASP A 250 14.22 -18.43 1.21
C ASP A 250 13.84 -18.70 2.66
N THR A 251 13.88 -17.65 3.46
CA THR A 251 13.54 -17.69 4.88
C THR A 251 12.66 -16.50 5.18
N LEU A 252 11.54 -16.72 5.85
CA LEU A 252 10.59 -15.67 6.19
C LEU A 252 10.98 -15.02 7.52
N ILE A 253 10.63 -13.75 7.68
CA ILE A 253 10.85 -13.01 8.93
C ILE A 253 9.51 -12.72 9.58
N MET A 254 9.34 -13.19 10.82
CA MET A 254 8.20 -12.85 11.66
C MET A 254 8.50 -11.56 12.41
N THR A 255 7.54 -10.63 12.42
CA THR A 255 7.63 -9.41 13.25
C THR A 255 6.60 -9.50 14.37
N GLU A 256 7.07 -9.54 15.61
CA GLU A 256 6.19 -9.46 16.79
C GLU A 256 6.15 -8.03 17.31
N ILE A 257 4.93 -7.54 17.53
CA ILE A 257 4.63 -6.25 18.14
C ILE A 257 3.87 -6.51 19.44
N GLU A 258 4.53 -6.22 20.57
CA GLU A 258 3.93 -6.27 21.89
C GLU A 258 3.61 -4.85 22.38
N PHE A 259 2.33 -4.56 22.59
CA PHE A 259 1.91 -3.27 23.13
C PHE A 259 2.16 -3.19 24.63
N VAL A 260 2.89 -2.14 25.04
CA VAL A 260 3.28 -1.88 26.42
C VAL A 260 2.78 -0.50 26.86
N ILE A 261 2.84 -0.22 28.16
CA ILE A 261 2.42 1.09 28.67
C ILE A 261 3.32 2.18 28.08
N GLY A 262 2.73 3.10 27.31
CA GLY A 262 3.41 4.24 26.70
C GLY A 262 4.15 3.94 25.40
N GLY A 263 3.86 2.81 24.74
CA GLY A 263 4.50 2.47 23.48
C GLY A 263 4.30 1.02 23.03
N PHE A 264 5.26 0.51 22.27
CA PHE A 264 5.27 -0.89 21.80
C PHE A 264 6.70 -1.42 21.75
N THR A 265 6.85 -2.73 21.92
CA THR A 265 8.10 -3.46 21.77
C THR A 265 8.05 -4.27 20.48
N VAL A 266 9.12 -4.23 19.70
CA VAL A 266 9.25 -5.00 18.46
C VAL A 266 10.40 -5.99 18.58
N SER A 267 10.16 -7.20 18.07
CA SER A 267 11.17 -8.23 17.89
C SER A 267 10.97 -8.92 16.55
N GLN A 268 12.06 -9.30 15.88
CA GLN A 268 12.01 -9.98 14.60
C GLN A 268 12.84 -11.25 14.62
N TRP A 269 12.33 -12.31 14.01
CA TRP A 269 13.05 -13.57 13.89
C TRP A 269 12.75 -14.32 12.62
N THR A 270 13.67 -15.20 12.26
CA THR A 270 13.53 -16.08 11.11
C THR A 270 12.63 -17.27 11.40
N TYR A 271 11.83 -17.67 10.41
CA TYR A 271 11.08 -18.92 10.43
C TYR A 271 11.00 -19.52 9.02
N LEU A 272 10.71 -20.81 8.99
CA LEU A 272 10.49 -21.56 7.75
C LEU A 272 9.04 -21.99 7.69
N MET A 273 8.39 -21.74 6.55
CA MET A 273 7.06 -22.28 6.28
C MET A 273 7.21 -23.73 5.80
N PRO A 274 6.63 -24.72 6.49
CA PRO A 274 6.63 -26.10 6.01
C PRO A 274 5.94 -26.21 4.65
N PRO A 275 6.33 -27.16 3.78
CA PRO A 275 7.33 -28.20 4.02
C PRO A 275 8.77 -27.69 4.01
N VAL A 276 9.51 -28.12 5.04
CA VAL A 276 10.93 -27.85 5.24
C VAL A 276 11.70 -29.06 4.74
N GLY A 277 12.47 -28.91 3.66
CA GLY A 277 13.40 -29.95 3.21
C GLY A 277 14.57 -30.14 4.18
N GLU A 278 15.20 -31.31 4.13
CA GLU A 278 16.41 -31.64 4.89
C GLU A 278 17.49 -30.56 4.69
N SER A 279 18.24 -30.31 5.77
CA SER A 279 19.42 -29.46 5.69
C SER A 279 20.46 -30.14 4.80
N GLY A 280 21.01 -29.38 3.87
CA GLY A 280 22.07 -29.83 2.98
C GLY A 280 22.95 -28.67 2.55
N PRO A 281 23.86 -28.89 1.61
CA PRO A 281 24.74 -27.86 1.07
C PRO A 281 23.94 -26.60 0.65
N PRO A 282 24.40 -25.40 1.03
CA PRO A 282 23.75 -24.18 0.56
C PRO A 282 23.81 -24.08 -0.97
N PRO A 283 22.74 -23.58 -1.63
CA PRO A 283 22.78 -23.30 -3.05
C PRO A 283 23.94 -22.37 -3.41
N THR A 284 24.69 -22.74 -4.45
CA THR A 284 25.88 -22.03 -4.91
C THR A 284 25.73 -21.69 -6.39
N ASN A 285 26.11 -20.48 -6.78
CA ASN A 285 25.95 -19.98 -8.14
C ASN A 285 27.27 -20.02 -8.90
N PHE A 286 27.16 -20.35 -10.19
CA PHE A 286 28.27 -20.48 -11.13
C PHE A 286 27.85 -19.95 -12.50
N ASN A 287 28.83 -19.66 -13.36
CA ASN A 287 28.60 -19.40 -14.77
C ASN A 287 28.37 -20.71 -15.53
N TRP A 288 27.37 -20.75 -16.40
CA TRP A 288 27.15 -21.90 -17.27
C TRP A 288 28.22 -21.96 -18.36
N ASP A 289 28.94 -23.07 -18.43
CA ASP A 289 29.92 -23.34 -19.46
C ASP A 289 29.40 -24.40 -20.45
N VAL A 290 29.67 -24.16 -21.73
CA VAL A 290 29.27 -25.05 -22.83
C VAL A 290 30.32 -26.10 -23.14
N ASP A 291 31.53 -25.94 -22.60
CA ASP A 291 32.62 -26.89 -22.80
C ASP A 291 32.34 -28.18 -22.02
N THR A 292 32.34 -29.30 -22.75
CA THR A 292 31.97 -30.63 -22.22
C THR A 292 33.20 -31.45 -21.79
N GLU A 293 34.36 -30.81 -21.71
CA GLU A 293 35.61 -31.44 -21.31
C GLU A 293 36.16 -30.76 -20.06
N ILE A 294 36.57 -31.55 -19.07
CA ILE A 294 37.07 -31.04 -17.79
C ILE A 294 38.27 -30.08 -17.94
N GLU A 295 39.15 -30.30 -18.93
CA GLU A 295 40.33 -29.47 -19.16
C GLU A 295 40.00 -28.08 -19.74
N GLN A 296 38.74 -27.87 -20.16
CA GLN A 296 38.26 -26.66 -20.81
C GLN A 296 37.28 -25.85 -19.95
N LEU A 297 36.90 -26.37 -18.77
CA LEU A 297 36.02 -25.66 -17.86
C LEU A 297 36.63 -24.29 -17.49
N GLY A 298 35.88 -23.22 -17.73
CA GLY A 298 36.25 -21.88 -17.29
C GLY A 298 36.29 -21.75 -15.77
N ASN A 299 36.94 -20.71 -15.29
CA ASN A 299 36.86 -20.33 -13.88
C ASN A 299 35.43 -19.91 -13.52
N GLU A 300 35.05 -20.13 -12.26
CA GLU A 300 33.75 -19.75 -11.70
C GLU A 300 32.57 -20.45 -12.40
N SER A 301 32.84 -21.59 -13.06
CA SER A 301 31.90 -22.22 -13.99
C SER A 301 31.42 -23.61 -13.57
N ILE A 302 30.30 -24.01 -14.16
CA ILE A 302 29.70 -25.34 -14.07
C ILE A 302 29.28 -25.81 -15.46
N ALA A 303 29.52 -27.08 -15.78
CA ALA A 303 29.20 -27.68 -17.08
C ALA A 303 28.76 -29.14 -16.98
N PHE A 304 27.98 -29.59 -17.98
CA PHE A 304 27.73 -31.00 -18.21
C PHE A 304 28.76 -31.60 -19.17
N ASP A 305 29.01 -32.90 -19.05
CA ASP A 305 29.87 -33.68 -19.95
C ASP A 305 29.28 -33.94 -21.34
N GLY A 306 28.09 -33.41 -21.64
CA GLY A 306 27.40 -33.57 -22.91
C GLY A 306 26.74 -32.29 -23.39
N PRO A 307 26.69 -32.03 -24.71
CA PRO A 307 26.07 -30.84 -25.27
C PRO A 307 24.54 -30.92 -25.20
N TYR A 308 23.90 -29.75 -25.29
CA TYR A 308 22.44 -29.66 -25.39
C TYR A 308 21.92 -30.22 -26.73
N ASP A 309 20.97 -31.15 -26.68
CA ASP A 309 20.25 -31.62 -27.86
C ASP A 309 19.02 -30.74 -28.11
N SER A 310 19.13 -29.82 -29.06
CA SER A 310 18.02 -28.93 -29.46
C SER A 310 16.80 -29.62 -30.08
N THR A 311 16.93 -30.87 -30.55
CA THR A 311 15.83 -31.63 -31.15
C THR A 311 15.02 -32.34 -30.07
N LEU A 312 15.70 -32.90 -29.07
CA LEU A 312 15.08 -33.61 -27.96
C LEU A 312 14.85 -32.74 -26.72
N GLN A 313 15.38 -31.52 -26.72
CA GLN A 313 15.31 -30.55 -25.62
C GLN A 313 15.86 -31.10 -24.30
N VAL A 314 16.99 -31.81 -24.35
CA VAL A 314 17.62 -32.46 -23.18
C VAL A 314 19.14 -32.39 -23.26
N TYR A 315 19.78 -32.47 -22.10
CA TYR A 315 21.20 -32.80 -21.96
C TYR A 315 21.36 -34.31 -21.72
N PHE A 316 22.22 -34.96 -22.51
CA PHE A 316 22.67 -36.32 -22.21
C PHE A 316 23.94 -36.22 -21.39
N THR A 317 23.79 -36.25 -20.07
CA THR A 317 24.88 -36.09 -19.11
C THR A 317 24.86 -37.21 -18.08
N ASP A 318 26.06 -37.70 -17.75
CA ASP A 318 26.29 -38.55 -16.58
C ASP A 318 27.32 -37.93 -15.63
N THR A 319 27.85 -36.75 -15.96
CA THR A 319 28.88 -36.08 -15.18
C THR A 319 28.70 -34.55 -15.21
N LEU A 320 28.85 -33.94 -14.04
CA LEU A 320 28.84 -32.50 -13.82
C LEU A 320 30.24 -32.05 -13.40
N PHE A 321 30.80 -31.06 -14.11
CA PHE A 321 32.06 -30.41 -13.79
C PHE A 321 31.79 -29.09 -13.10
N ILE A 322 32.44 -28.84 -11.97
CA ILE A 322 32.20 -27.67 -11.14
C ILE A 322 33.55 -27.11 -10.72
N ASP A 323 33.77 -25.82 -10.98
CA ASP A 323 34.96 -25.14 -10.50
C ASP A 323 34.94 -24.97 -8.97
N THR A 324 36.14 -24.78 -8.40
CA THR A 324 36.31 -24.54 -6.96
C THR A 324 35.93 -23.13 -6.54
N GLU A 325 35.82 -22.19 -7.47
CA GLU A 325 35.40 -20.81 -7.21
C GLU A 325 33.92 -20.63 -7.60
N ASP A 326 33.14 -19.95 -6.75
CA ASP A 326 31.76 -19.53 -7.08
C ASP A 326 31.75 -18.31 -8.03
N ILE A 327 30.57 -17.88 -8.48
CA ILE A 327 30.42 -16.72 -9.37
C ILE A 327 30.96 -15.39 -8.80
N GLU A 328 31.17 -15.31 -7.49
CA GLU A 328 31.77 -14.14 -6.84
C GLU A 328 33.30 -14.28 -6.65
N GLY A 329 33.87 -15.40 -7.09
CA GLY A 329 35.30 -15.73 -6.95
C GLY A 329 35.67 -16.22 -5.54
N ASN A 330 34.70 -16.67 -4.74
CA ASN A 330 34.97 -17.24 -3.42
C ASN A 330 35.20 -18.76 -3.52
N ASP A 331 36.07 -19.30 -2.65
CA ASP A 331 36.30 -20.74 -2.55
C ASP A 331 35.05 -21.50 -2.08
N ALA A 332 34.45 -22.26 -2.99
CA ALA A 332 33.27 -23.09 -2.81
C ALA A 332 33.62 -24.53 -2.40
N SER A 333 34.91 -24.91 -2.29
CA SER A 333 35.33 -26.29 -2.06
C SER A 333 34.68 -26.91 -0.82
N ASN A 334 34.63 -26.17 0.30
CA ASN A 334 33.98 -26.67 1.52
C ASN A 334 32.48 -26.95 1.34
N THR A 335 31.79 -26.17 0.51
CA THR A 335 30.38 -26.36 0.19
C THR A 335 30.19 -27.56 -0.73
N LEU A 336 31.06 -27.71 -1.74
CA LEU A 336 31.02 -28.82 -2.68
C LEU A 336 31.35 -30.17 -2.01
N GLU A 337 32.25 -30.18 -1.02
CA GLU A 337 32.55 -31.36 -0.19
C GLU A 337 31.39 -31.81 0.70
N MET A 338 30.39 -30.96 0.96
CA MET A 338 29.20 -31.33 1.74
C MET A 338 28.21 -32.21 0.97
N TYR A 339 28.31 -32.30 -0.35
CA TYR A 339 27.45 -33.16 -1.15
C TYR A 339 27.87 -34.63 -1.01
N GLU A 340 26.91 -35.49 -0.64
CA GLU A 340 27.12 -36.91 -0.43
C GLU A 340 26.55 -37.76 -1.58
N ILE A 341 27.09 -38.97 -1.75
CA ILE A 341 26.55 -39.94 -2.72
C ILE A 341 25.14 -40.33 -2.27
N GLY A 342 24.18 -40.23 -3.20
CA GLY A 342 22.75 -40.43 -2.96
C GLY A 342 21.96 -39.12 -2.86
N ASP A 343 22.64 -37.98 -2.73
CA ASP A 343 21.99 -36.67 -2.73
C ASP A 343 21.36 -36.38 -4.08
N THR A 344 20.16 -35.81 -4.04
CA THR A 344 19.53 -35.27 -5.24
C THR A 344 19.97 -33.82 -5.41
N VAL A 345 20.46 -33.49 -6.60
CA VAL A 345 21.00 -32.17 -6.94
C VAL A 345 20.22 -31.57 -8.10
N LEU A 346 20.04 -30.25 -8.03
CA LEU A 346 19.32 -29.43 -8.98
C LEU A 346 20.29 -28.41 -9.57
N VAL A 347 20.41 -28.37 -10.90
CA VAL A 347 21.09 -27.30 -11.63
C VAL A 347 20.03 -26.50 -12.37
N ARG A 348 19.85 -25.23 -12.03
CA ARG A 348 18.80 -24.39 -12.60
C ARG A 348 19.29 -23.00 -12.96
N SER A 349 18.55 -22.29 -13.79
CA SER A 349 18.79 -20.86 -14.02
C SER A 349 18.62 -20.08 -12.71
N ALA A 350 19.52 -19.13 -12.45
CA ALA A 350 19.37 -18.21 -11.31
C ALA A 350 18.35 -17.09 -11.58
N ASP A 351 17.96 -16.90 -12.85
CA ASP A 351 16.93 -15.95 -13.25
C ASP A 351 15.54 -16.41 -12.73
N PRO A 352 14.87 -15.61 -11.89
CA PRO A 352 13.55 -15.96 -11.34
C PRO A 352 12.46 -16.11 -12.41
N ASP A 353 12.64 -15.52 -13.59
CA ASP A 353 11.69 -15.63 -14.70
C ASP A 353 11.95 -16.85 -15.61
N SER A 354 12.99 -17.64 -15.32
CA SER A 354 13.44 -18.77 -16.13
C SER A 354 13.09 -20.11 -15.49
N ASN A 355 12.44 -20.99 -16.27
CA ASN A 355 12.07 -22.36 -15.83
C ASN A 355 13.09 -23.42 -16.25
N LYS A 356 14.31 -23.04 -16.64
CA LYS A 356 15.34 -23.99 -17.06
C LYS A 356 15.92 -24.72 -15.86
N GLY A 357 15.93 -26.05 -15.91
CA GLY A 357 16.51 -26.84 -14.85
C GLY A 357 16.76 -28.31 -15.20
N TRP A 358 17.67 -28.92 -14.46
CA TRP A 358 18.04 -30.31 -14.54
C TRP A 358 18.10 -30.88 -13.12
N ILE A 359 17.57 -32.08 -12.91
CA ILE A 359 17.59 -32.77 -11.62
C ILE A 359 18.18 -34.17 -11.78
N GLY A 360 19.04 -34.56 -10.84
CA GLY A 360 19.62 -35.90 -10.80
C GLY A 360 20.16 -36.30 -9.44
N VAL A 361 20.61 -37.54 -9.32
CA VAL A 361 21.19 -38.10 -8.09
C VAL A 361 22.69 -38.25 -8.25
N LEU A 362 23.44 -37.86 -7.22
CA LEU A 362 24.88 -38.10 -7.13
C LEU A 362 25.17 -39.59 -6.91
N ASN A 363 25.92 -40.18 -7.84
CA ASN A 363 26.36 -41.57 -7.77
C ASN A 363 27.85 -41.69 -7.43
N SER A 364 28.64 -40.64 -7.69
CA SER A 364 30.04 -40.55 -7.29
C SER A 364 30.50 -39.10 -7.16
N THR A 365 31.44 -38.84 -6.28
CA THR A 365 32.14 -37.54 -6.16
C THR A 365 33.64 -37.77 -6.31
N ASN A 366 34.32 -36.91 -7.06
CA ASN A 366 35.76 -36.93 -7.26
C ASN A 366 36.27 -35.51 -7.49
N GLU A 367 37.58 -35.29 -7.37
CA GLU A 367 38.21 -34.02 -7.68
C GLU A 367 39.43 -34.29 -8.59
N VAL A 368 39.51 -33.57 -9.71
CA VAL A 368 40.58 -33.75 -10.69
C VAL A 368 41.13 -32.39 -11.08
N GLY A 369 42.36 -32.11 -10.66
CA GLY A 369 43.05 -30.88 -11.06
C GLY A 369 42.44 -29.58 -10.53
N GLY A 370 41.74 -29.63 -9.38
CA GLY A 370 41.05 -28.48 -8.80
C GLY A 370 39.63 -28.26 -9.36
N ILE A 371 39.07 -29.27 -10.04
CA ILE A 371 37.68 -29.26 -10.52
C ILE A 371 36.94 -30.41 -9.83
N PHE A 372 35.78 -30.12 -9.26
CA PHE A 372 34.89 -31.12 -8.72
C PHE A 372 34.17 -31.85 -9.85
N VAL A 373 34.17 -33.18 -9.79
CA VAL A 373 33.58 -34.08 -10.77
C VAL A 373 32.50 -34.90 -10.08
N PHE A 374 31.27 -34.55 -10.36
CA PHE A 374 30.08 -35.20 -9.82
C PHE A 374 29.52 -36.16 -10.85
N GLY A 375 29.66 -37.45 -10.60
CA GLY A 375 28.99 -38.48 -11.39
C GLY A 375 27.51 -38.51 -11.00
N VAL A 376 26.64 -38.31 -11.98
CA VAL A 376 25.22 -38.08 -11.78
C VAL A 376 24.34 -39.03 -12.59
N GLN A 377 23.15 -39.29 -12.09
CA GLN A 377 22.08 -39.94 -12.83
C GLN A 377 20.89 -38.99 -12.99
N SER A 378 20.59 -38.60 -14.23
CA SER A 378 19.44 -37.75 -14.55
C SER A 378 18.12 -38.39 -14.08
N LEU A 379 17.35 -37.64 -13.27
CA LEU A 379 15.99 -37.98 -12.87
C LEU A 379 14.95 -37.27 -13.72
N GLY A 380 15.23 -36.04 -14.14
CA GLY A 380 14.32 -35.19 -14.91
C GLY A 380 14.99 -33.92 -15.41
N GLN A 381 14.37 -33.26 -16.39
CA GLN A 381 14.89 -32.03 -17.01
C GLN A 381 13.72 -31.15 -17.46
N PHE A 382 13.91 -29.84 -17.42
CA PHE A 382 12.94 -28.82 -17.75
C PHE A 382 13.64 -27.79 -18.64
N PHE A 383 13.52 -27.92 -19.97
CA PHE A 383 14.16 -26.99 -20.91
C PHE A 383 13.23 -26.70 -22.09
N GLU A 384 13.01 -25.42 -22.39
CA GLU A 384 12.53 -24.99 -23.72
C GLU A 384 13.71 -24.79 -24.68
N ASN A 385 14.82 -24.30 -24.12
CA ASN A 385 16.13 -24.16 -24.73
C ASN A 385 17.20 -24.41 -23.65
N GLY A 386 18.41 -24.79 -24.08
CA GLY A 386 19.54 -25.01 -23.18
C GLY A 386 19.98 -23.73 -22.46
N PHE A 387 20.86 -23.91 -21.48
CA PHE A 387 21.55 -22.80 -20.83
C PHE A 387 22.43 -22.07 -21.85
N SER A 388 22.51 -20.75 -21.71
CA SER A 388 23.33 -19.90 -22.57
C SER A 388 24.77 -19.85 -22.03
N PRO A 389 25.80 -19.67 -22.88
CA PRO A 389 27.16 -19.49 -22.39
C PRO A 389 27.23 -18.28 -21.44
N GLY A 390 27.77 -18.49 -20.23
CA GLY A 390 27.87 -17.48 -19.17
C GLY A 390 26.54 -17.13 -18.49
N GLU A 391 25.47 -17.92 -18.69
CA GLU A 391 24.23 -17.78 -17.92
C GLU A 391 24.49 -18.15 -16.45
N GLU A 392 24.06 -17.32 -15.51
CA GLU A 392 24.17 -17.65 -14.08
C GLU A 392 23.23 -18.81 -13.74
N VAL A 393 23.79 -19.87 -13.17
CA VAL A 393 23.07 -21.07 -12.77
C VAL A 393 23.37 -21.41 -11.32
N THR A 394 22.36 -21.94 -10.64
CA THR A 394 22.44 -22.37 -9.25
C THR A 394 22.54 -23.89 -9.18
N LEU A 395 23.59 -24.39 -8.53
CA LEU A 395 23.66 -25.76 -8.03
C LEU A 395 23.03 -25.81 -6.63
N ALA A 396 22.01 -26.63 -6.44
CA ALA A 396 21.29 -26.75 -5.19
C ALA A 396 21.08 -28.20 -4.77
N PHE A 397 21.10 -28.45 -3.46
CA PHE A 397 20.66 -29.71 -2.88
C PHE A 397 19.14 -29.77 -2.76
N GLN A 398 18.56 -30.90 -3.19
CA GLN A 398 17.12 -31.19 -3.12
C GLN A 398 16.87 -32.45 -2.29
N GLY A 399 16.89 -32.30 -0.97
CA GLY A 399 16.60 -33.39 -0.03
C GLY A 399 15.12 -33.73 0.10
N GLY A 400 14.84 -34.82 0.81
CA GLY A 400 13.49 -35.14 1.27
C GLY A 400 12.99 -34.16 2.34
N LEU A 401 11.84 -34.45 2.93
CA LEU A 401 11.32 -33.65 4.04
C LEU A 401 12.13 -33.90 5.32
N ASP A 402 12.47 -32.82 6.02
CA ASP A 402 13.15 -32.89 7.31
C ASP A 402 12.23 -33.52 8.38
N ASN A 403 12.59 -34.71 8.84
CA ASN A 403 11.83 -35.44 9.87
C ASN A 403 12.01 -34.88 11.29
N SER A 404 12.96 -33.96 11.50
CA SER A 404 13.15 -33.27 12.78
C SER A 404 12.15 -32.14 13.01
N VAL A 405 11.57 -31.61 11.93
CA VAL A 405 10.58 -30.52 12.00
C VAL A 405 9.22 -31.08 12.39
N PRO A 406 8.64 -30.67 13.54
CA PRO A 406 7.31 -31.11 13.93
C PRO A 406 6.24 -30.63 12.93
N PHE A 407 5.26 -31.48 12.65
CA PHE A 407 4.13 -31.17 11.77
C PHE A 407 4.51 -30.76 10.34
N ASN A 408 5.70 -31.12 9.84
CA ASN A 408 6.28 -30.73 8.55
C ASN A 408 5.52 -31.16 7.26
N ASN A 409 4.24 -31.47 7.38
CA ASN A 409 3.37 -31.82 6.28
C ASN A 409 2.77 -30.56 5.65
N PHE A 410 2.92 -30.44 4.33
CA PHE A 410 2.35 -29.37 3.50
C PHE A 410 0.88 -29.07 3.84
N ALA A 411 0.04 -30.09 3.99
CA ALA A 411 -1.40 -29.92 4.22
C ALA A 411 -1.77 -29.21 5.53
N ASN A 412 -0.82 -29.08 6.48
CA ASN A 412 -1.05 -28.37 7.73
C ASN A 412 -0.87 -26.87 7.62
N TYR A 413 -0.18 -26.38 6.58
CA TYR A 413 0.24 -24.98 6.45
C TYR A 413 -0.29 -24.29 5.18
N HIS A 414 -0.76 -25.08 4.21
CA HIS A 414 -1.17 -24.60 2.89
C HIS A 414 -2.65 -24.93 2.61
N ASN A 415 -3.38 -23.97 2.05
CA ASN A 415 -4.81 -24.08 1.75
C ASN A 415 -5.12 -24.45 0.28
N HIS A 416 -4.12 -24.95 -0.45
CA HIS A 416 -4.25 -25.40 -1.84
C HIS A 416 -3.69 -26.81 -2.01
N LEU A 417 -3.77 -27.36 -3.24
CA LEU A 417 -3.17 -28.64 -3.57
C LEU A 417 -1.65 -28.48 -3.78
N ASN A 418 -0.89 -29.50 -3.39
CA ASN A 418 0.55 -29.58 -3.67
C ASN A 418 0.79 -30.03 -5.13
N ASP A 419 0.46 -29.16 -6.08
CA ASP A 419 0.55 -29.44 -7.53
C ASP A 419 1.69 -28.67 -8.24
N GLY A 420 2.47 -27.88 -7.49
CA GLY A 420 3.59 -27.09 -7.99
C GLY A 420 3.21 -25.82 -8.77
N SER A 421 1.92 -25.49 -8.86
CA SER A 421 1.43 -24.33 -9.63
C SER A 421 0.41 -23.46 -8.88
N SER A 422 -0.34 -24.07 -7.98
CA SER A 422 -1.26 -23.38 -7.08
C SER A 422 -0.48 -22.69 -5.96
N VAL A 423 -0.97 -21.53 -5.54
CA VAL A 423 -0.44 -20.75 -4.40
C VAL A 423 -1.51 -20.55 -3.34
N CYS A 424 -1.10 -20.25 -2.11
CA CYS A 424 -2.05 -20.00 -1.03
C CYS A 424 -3.02 -18.83 -1.33
N GLN A 425 -4.32 -19.09 -1.11
CA GLN A 425 -5.39 -18.10 -1.29
C GLN A 425 -5.65 -17.30 -0.01
N SER A 426 -6.28 -16.13 -0.11
CA SER A 426 -6.62 -15.33 1.09
C SER A 426 -7.68 -15.99 1.97
N SER A 427 -8.53 -16.84 1.39
CA SER A 427 -9.57 -17.59 2.10
C SER A 427 -9.02 -18.85 2.77
N GLY A 428 -9.58 -19.25 3.91
CA GLY A 428 -9.16 -20.47 4.62
C GLY A 428 -8.25 -20.20 5.82
N PHE A 429 -7.38 -21.15 6.14
CA PHE A 429 -6.52 -21.07 7.32
C PHE A 429 -5.17 -20.47 6.96
N HIS A 430 -4.66 -19.60 7.84
CA HIS A 430 -3.34 -18.99 7.77
C HIS A 430 -2.71 -19.05 9.15
N HIS A 431 -1.40 -19.27 9.21
CA HIS A 431 -0.64 -19.30 10.45
C HIS A 431 0.10 -17.96 10.65
N PHE A 432 0.04 -17.43 11.87
CA PHE A 432 0.65 -16.13 12.24
C PHE A 432 1.41 -16.21 13.57
N ASP A 433 1.62 -17.41 14.09
CA ASP A 433 2.07 -17.69 15.45
C ASP A 433 3.35 -18.52 15.51
N PHE A 434 4.21 -18.41 14.50
CA PHE A 434 5.53 -19.04 14.47
C PHE A 434 6.44 -18.47 15.56
N GLU A 435 6.86 -19.31 16.50
CA GLU A 435 7.79 -18.95 17.56
C GLU A 435 9.25 -18.99 17.08
N PRO A 436 10.16 -18.20 17.69
CA PRO A 436 11.57 -18.24 17.35
C PRO A 436 12.22 -19.57 17.75
N THR A 437 13.21 -20.02 16.96
CA THR A 437 13.87 -21.34 17.07
C THR A 437 14.55 -21.64 18.41
N ASN A 438 14.72 -20.64 19.29
CA ASN A 438 15.23 -20.81 20.66
C ASN A 438 14.53 -19.91 21.69
N ASN A 439 13.26 -19.52 21.45
CA ASN A 439 12.55 -18.50 22.23
C ASN A 439 13.26 -17.12 22.29
N LEU A 440 14.18 -16.85 21.35
CA LEU A 440 14.91 -15.60 21.25
C LEU A 440 14.94 -15.14 19.80
N PRO A 441 14.67 -13.84 19.54
CA PRO A 441 14.77 -13.30 18.20
C PRO A 441 16.22 -13.19 17.73
N ASP A 442 16.46 -13.55 16.47
CA ASP A 442 17.77 -13.59 15.82
C ASP A 442 18.03 -12.41 14.88
N ILE A 443 16.98 -11.71 14.42
CA ILE A 443 17.09 -10.53 13.54
C ILE A 443 17.09 -9.24 14.35
N LEU A 444 16.01 -8.98 15.10
CA LEU A 444 15.86 -7.78 15.92
C LEU A 444 15.58 -8.19 17.37
N PRO A 445 16.51 -7.95 18.32
CA PRO A 445 16.23 -8.16 19.73
C PRO A 445 15.10 -7.24 20.21
N PRO A 446 14.38 -7.60 21.28
CA PRO A 446 13.24 -6.82 21.76
C PRO A 446 13.61 -5.35 21.98
N THR A 447 13.00 -4.48 21.18
CA THR A 447 13.31 -3.05 21.12
C THR A 447 12.04 -2.25 21.37
N THR A 448 12.03 -1.42 22.42
CA THR A 448 10.86 -0.64 22.83
C THR A 448 10.89 0.77 22.24
N PHE A 449 9.77 1.17 21.66
CA PHE A 449 9.51 2.50 21.13
C PHE A 449 8.45 3.20 21.97
N PHE A 450 8.79 4.35 22.55
CA PHE A 450 7.86 5.14 23.35
C PHE A 450 7.13 6.16 22.47
N THR A 451 5.82 5.97 22.30
CA THR A 451 4.95 6.88 21.56
C THR A 451 3.50 6.72 22.02
N ASP A 452 2.73 7.80 21.92
CA ASP A 452 1.32 7.83 22.30
C ASP A 452 0.41 7.25 21.22
N PHE A 453 0.81 7.36 19.95
CA PHE A 453 0.13 6.79 18.78
C PHE A 453 1.14 6.54 17.66
N ALA A 454 0.86 5.55 16.80
CA ALA A 454 1.66 5.33 15.60
C ALA A 454 0.92 4.47 14.56
N VAL A 455 1.22 4.74 13.29
CA VAL A 455 1.00 3.78 12.20
C VAL A 455 2.28 2.98 12.02
N ILE A 456 2.19 1.66 12.19
CA ILE A 456 3.31 0.73 12.09
C ILE A 456 3.13 -0.09 10.82
N TYR A 457 4.11 -0.02 9.93
CA TYR A 457 4.12 -0.80 8.69
C TYR A 457 5.14 -1.92 8.78
N VAL A 458 4.69 -3.16 8.56
CA VAL A 458 5.57 -4.32 8.37
C VAL A 458 5.54 -4.70 6.90
N LYS A 459 6.66 -4.46 6.23
CA LYS A 459 6.84 -4.68 4.80
C LYS A 459 7.26 -6.12 4.54
N GLY A 460 6.54 -6.80 3.66
CA GLY A 460 6.95 -8.10 3.13
C GLY A 460 6.94 -9.24 4.16
N GLY A 461 6.10 -9.18 5.20
CA GLY A 461 6.02 -10.24 6.19
C GLY A 461 4.77 -10.22 7.06
N GLN A 462 4.58 -11.33 7.78
CA GLN A 462 3.49 -11.52 8.72
C GLN A 462 3.79 -10.82 10.05
N VAL A 463 2.73 -10.44 10.77
CA VAL A 463 2.84 -9.77 12.05
C VAL A 463 2.11 -10.54 13.14
N ARG A 464 2.81 -10.78 14.23
CA ARG A 464 2.23 -11.28 15.46
C ARG A 464 1.98 -10.13 16.43
N VAL A 465 0.76 -10.01 16.93
CA VAL A 465 0.37 -8.93 17.84
C VAL A 465 0.09 -9.48 19.23
N ARG A 466 0.65 -8.83 20.26
CA ARG A 466 0.44 -9.15 21.67
C ARG A 466 0.16 -7.89 22.48
N GLY A 467 -0.47 -8.06 23.65
CA GLY A 467 -0.77 -6.98 24.59
C GLY A 467 -2.21 -6.46 24.50
N THR A 468 -2.48 -5.34 25.18
CA THR A 468 -3.80 -4.69 25.21
C THR A 468 -3.69 -3.31 24.56
N VAL A 469 -4.54 -3.05 23.57
CA VAL A 469 -4.53 -1.83 22.76
C VAL A 469 -5.82 -1.06 22.97
N ASP A 470 -5.72 0.25 23.19
CA ASP A 470 -6.86 1.17 23.38
C ASP A 470 -7.07 2.06 22.14
N GLY A 471 -6.99 1.47 20.94
CA GLY A 471 -7.24 2.14 19.65
C GLY A 471 -6.23 3.21 19.20
N LYS A 472 -5.05 3.31 19.82
CA LYS A 472 -4.05 4.35 19.50
C LYS A 472 -3.02 3.97 18.44
N PHE A 473 -3.03 2.72 17.98
CA PHE A 473 -2.03 2.19 17.06
C PHE A 473 -2.74 1.47 15.92
N SER A 474 -2.23 1.65 14.71
CA SER A 474 -2.67 0.90 13.53
C SER A 474 -1.48 0.11 12.98
N ILE A 475 -1.70 -1.15 12.64
CA ILE A 475 -0.67 -2.03 12.06
C ILE A 475 -1.10 -2.38 10.64
N VAL A 476 -0.23 -2.07 9.69
CA VAL A 476 -0.45 -2.36 8.28
C VAL A 476 0.62 -3.31 7.79
N THR A 477 0.21 -4.27 6.98
CA THR A 477 1.10 -5.18 6.26
C THR A 477 0.87 -5.08 4.77
N ASP A 478 1.75 -5.67 3.97
CA ASP A 478 1.43 -5.98 2.59
C ASP A 478 0.30 -7.01 2.51
N ASN A 479 -0.37 -7.08 1.35
CA ASN A 479 -1.45 -8.04 1.13
C ASN A 479 -0.92 -9.47 1.22
N PHE A 480 0.20 -9.71 0.56
CA PHE A 480 0.87 -11.00 0.54
C PHE A 480 2.36 -10.84 0.26
N THR A 481 3.10 -11.90 0.52
CA THR A 481 4.52 -12.03 0.20
C THR A 481 4.76 -13.37 -0.48
N GLU A 482 5.48 -13.36 -1.58
CA GLU A 482 5.86 -14.57 -2.32
C GLU A 482 7.24 -15.04 -1.88
N TYR A 483 7.42 -16.35 -1.79
CA TYR A 483 8.65 -16.99 -1.37
C TYR A 483 8.84 -18.33 -2.09
N ARG A 484 10.10 -18.72 -2.29
CA ARG A 484 10.45 -20.05 -2.79
C ARG A 484 10.33 -21.05 -1.64
N ARG A 485 9.70 -22.20 -1.87
CA ARG A 485 9.55 -23.22 -0.83
C ARG A 485 10.90 -23.77 -0.38
N HIS A 486 10.98 -24.14 0.91
CA HIS A 486 12.23 -24.60 1.49
C HIS A 486 12.58 -26.05 1.09
N ASP A 487 11.59 -26.91 0.89
CA ASP A 487 11.80 -28.27 0.36
C ASP A 487 12.12 -28.28 -1.13
N ASP A 488 11.50 -27.38 -1.90
CA ASP A 488 11.73 -27.26 -3.35
C ASP A 488 11.77 -25.80 -3.79
N ILE A 489 12.98 -25.32 -4.07
CA ILE A 489 13.23 -23.91 -4.44
C ILE A 489 12.74 -23.55 -5.85
N SER A 490 12.29 -24.53 -6.64
CA SER A 490 11.66 -24.30 -7.94
C SER A 490 10.18 -23.92 -7.82
N ILE A 491 9.56 -24.18 -6.65
CA ILE A 491 8.16 -23.87 -6.40
C ILE A 491 8.08 -22.55 -5.63
N VAL A 492 7.32 -21.61 -6.18
CA VAL A 492 6.96 -20.35 -5.52
C VAL A 492 5.60 -20.49 -4.87
N ASP A 493 5.50 -20.04 -3.62
CA ASP A 493 4.25 -19.98 -2.87
C ASP A 493 4.08 -18.60 -2.23
N ARG A 494 2.98 -18.42 -1.51
CA ARG A 494 2.54 -17.14 -0.97
C ARG A 494 2.16 -17.25 0.50
N VAL A 495 2.53 -16.25 1.28
CA VAL A 495 1.96 -16.02 2.61
C VAL A 495 1.15 -14.73 2.61
N TRP A 496 0.00 -14.74 3.27
CA TRP A 496 -0.85 -13.56 3.39
C TRP A 496 -0.45 -12.74 4.61
N GLY A 497 -0.37 -11.42 4.43
CA GLY A 497 -0.18 -10.48 5.52
C GLY A 497 -1.47 -10.24 6.29
N ASN A 498 -1.33 -9.93 7.57
CA ASN A 498 -2.46 -9.64 8.45
C ASN A 498 -2.57 -8.12 8.71
N ILE A 499 -3.66 -7.54 8.24
CA ILE A 499 -3.94 -6.10 8.42
C ILE A 499 -4.77 -5.90 9.69
N TRP A 500 -4.30 -5.04 10.60
CA TRP A 500 -5.01 -4.65 11.82
C TRP A 500 -5.22 -3.13 11.80
N LEU A 501 -6.38 -2.68 11.32
CA LEU A 501 -6.74 -1.26 11.25
C LEU A 501 -7.46 -0.78 12.51
#